data_AF-A0A7X5N4L5-F1
#
_entry.id   AF-A0A7X5N4L5-F1
#
_cell.length_a   1.000
_cell.length_b   1.000
_cell.length_c   1.000
_cell.angle_alpha   90.00
_cell.angle_beta   90.00
_cell.angle_gamma   90.00
#
_symmetry.space_group_name_H-M   'P 1'
#
loop_
_entity.id
_entity.type
_entity.pdbx_description
1 polymer ?
#
loop_
_entity_poly.entity_id
_entity_poly.type
_entity_poly.pdbx_seq_one_letter_code
_entity_poly.pdbx_strand_id
1 'polypeptide(L)'
;NSDFTTADSETILSWEAGIKSSLFDNRLRLNVSGFTYTVDDIQLNGNDSDGNGVLFNADKAKAYGLEADLDWRPISNLSLTAG
;
A
#
# COMPACT_ATOMS: atom_id res chain seq x y z
N ASN A 1 21.09 -33.85 -7.39
CA ASN A 1 19.91 -33.36 -6.68
C ASN A 1 20.30 -31.96 -6.26
N SER A 2 19.93 -30.96 -7.05
CA SER A 2 20.24 -29.56 -6.74
C SER A 2 19.34 -29.16 -5.59
N ASP A 3 19.94 -28.89 -4.44
CA ASP A 3 19.24 -28.38 -3.25
C ASP A 3 18.30 -27.27 -3.69
N PHE A 4 17.01 -27.47 -3.43
CA PHE A 4 16.00 -26.44 -3.64
C PHE A 4 16.52 -25.22 -2.90
N THR A 5 16.89 -24.19 -3.66
CA THR A 5 17.19 -22.87 -3.12
C THR A 5 15.90 -22.41 -2.47
N THR A 6 15.72 -22.68 -1.18
CA THR A 6 14.63 -22.12 -0.39
C THR A 6 14.83 -20.62 -0.47
N ALA A 7 14.06 -19.95 -1.34
CA ALA A 7 14.00 -18.51 -1.33
C ALA A 7 13.46 -18.10 0.03
N ASP A 8 14.15 -17.18 0.70
CA ASP A 8 13.68 -16.62 1.96
C ASP A 8 12.29 -15.97 1.74
N SER A 9 11.43 -16.06 2.75
CA SER A 9 10.03 -15.61 2.65
C SER A 9 9.97 -14.08 2.57
N GLU A 10 9.42 -13.55 1.47
CA GLU A 10 9.11 -12.13 1.34
C GLU A 10 8.23 -11.68 2.51
N THR A 11 8.69 -10.68 3.26
CA THR A 11 7.97 -10.18 4.44
C THR A 11 7.55 -8.74 4.20
N ILE A 12 6.27 -8.46 4.45
CA ILE A 12 5.70 -7.13 4.34
C ILE A 12 5.27 -6.65 5.72
N LEU A 13 5.83 -5.51 6.15
CA LEU A 13 5.41 -4.81 7.35
C LEU A 13 4.80 -3.47 6.99
N SER A 14 3.53 -3.26 7.36
CA SER A 14 2.82 -1.98 7.15
C SER A 14 2.38 -1.33 8.47
N TRP A 15 2.36 -0.01 8.46
CA TRP A 15 1.82 0.84 9.52
C TRP A 15 0.83 1.82 8.89
N GLU A 16 -0.31 2.01 9.53
CA GLU A 16 -1.34 2.95 9.10
C GLU A 16 -1.82 3.78 10.29
N ALA A 17 -2.04 5.07 10.07
CA ALA A 17 -2.65 5.97 11.02
C ALA A 17 -3.61 6.92 10.29
N GLY A 18 -4.74 7.24 10.91
CA GLY A 18 -5.73 8.08 10.27
C GLY A 18 -6.74 8.69 11.22
N ILE A 19 -7.48 9.66 10.69
CA ILE A 19 -8.54 10.39 11.37
C ILE A 19 -9.83 10.13 10.60
N LYS A 20 -10.89 9.79 11.33
CA LYS A 20 -12.26 9.68 10.81
C LYS A 20 -13.11 10.70 11.53
N SER A 21 -13.81 11.54 10.77
CA SER A 21 -14.62 12.61 11.32
C SER A 21 -16.02 12.60 10.71
N SER A 22 -17.01 12.87 11.55
CA SER A 22 -18.40 13.11 11.16
C SER A 22 -18.86 14.40 11.81
N LEU A 23 -19.31 15.35 10.98
CA LEU A 23 -19.69 16.70 11.37
C LEU A 23 -21.09 17.04 10.84
N PHE A 24 -21.71 18.05 11.45
CA PHE A 24 -23.01 18.60 11.04
C PHE A 24 -24.12 17.53 10.93
N ASP A 25 -24.33 16.75 11.99
CA ASP A 25 -25.31 15.65 12.02
C ASP A 25 -25.14 14.67 10.84
N ASN A 26 -23.91 14.17 10.65
CA ASN A 26 -23.56 13.24 9.57
C ASN A 26 -23.71 13.79 8.14
N ARG A 27 -23.80 15.12 7.97
CA ARG A 27 -23.82 15.75 6.64
C ARG A 27 -22.45 15.94 6.03
N LEU A 28 -21.39 15.94 6.83
CA LEU A 28 -20.02 16.01 6.35
C LEU A 28 -19.21 14.89 6.99
N ARG A 29 -18.64 14.02 6.17
CA ARG A 29 -17.71 12.98 6.59
C ARG A 29 -16.40 13.18 5.86
N LEU A 30 -15.33 13.31 6.64
CA LEU A 30 -13.98 13.40 6.14
C LEU A 30 -13.15 12.32 6.82
N ASN A 31 -12.55 11.46 6.00
CA ASN A 31 -11.60 10.44 6.42
C ASN A 31 -10.26 10.75 5.77
N VAL A 32 -9.19 10.71 6.55
CA VAL A 32 -7.83 10.83 6.03
C VAL A 32 -6.98 9.78 6.71
N SER A 33 -6.24 9.01 5.92
CA SER A 33 -5.30 8.00 6.41
C SER A 33 -3.95 8.17 5.72
N GLY A 34 -2.89 7.89 6.45
CA GLY A 34 -1.55 7.75 5.92
C GLY A 34 -1.05 6.35 6.25
N PHE A 35 -0.38 5.74 5.29
CA PHE A 35 0.20 4.42 5.47
C PHE A 35 1.65 4.39 4.99
N THR A 36 2.44 3.50 5.58
CA THR A 36 3.76 3.14 5.10
C THR A 36 3.91 1.64 5.14
N TYR A 37 4.60 1.07 4.16
CA TYR A 37 4.97 -0.33 4.18
C TYR A 37 6.41 -0.52 3.75
N THR A 38 7.02 -1.55 4.31
CA THR A 38 8.34 -2.05 3.97
C THR A 38 8.22 -3.48 3.50
N VAL A 39 8.80 -3.77 2.35
CA VAL A 39 8.93 -5.12 1.81
C VAL A 39 10.40 -5.52 1.93
N ASP A 40 10.65 -6.65 2.59
CA ASP A 40 11.94 -7.29 2.76
C ASP A 40 12.00 -8.54 1.85
N ASP A 41 13.18 -8.88 1.35
CA ASP A 41 13.45 -10.09 0.54
C ASP A 41 12.59 -10.21 -0.74
N ILE A 42 12.55 -9.12 -1.52
CA ILE A 42 11.76 -9.07 -2.77
C ILE A 42 12.39 -9.99 -3.81
N GLN A 43 11.67 -11.02 -4.24
CA GLN A 43 12.16 -11.94 -5.27
C GLN A 43 12.00 -11.34 -6.67
N LEU A 44 13.11 -10.98 -7.31
CA LEU A 44 13.16 -10.46 -8.67
C LEU A 44 13.65 -11.53 -9.64
N ASN A 45 13.04 -11.57 -10.82
CA ASN A 45 13.50 -12.39 -11.94
C ASN A 45 14.24 -11.50 -12.94
N GLY A 46 15.41 -11.93 -13.41
CA GLY A 46 16.17 -11.25 -14.46
C GLY A 46 17.02 -12.20 -15.28
N ASN A 47 17.86 -11.64 -16.15
CA ASN A 47 18.82 -12.39 -16.93
C ASN A 47 20.24 -12.06 -16.45
N ASP A 48 21.09 -13.07 -16.32
CA ASP A 48 22.52 -12.85 -16.12
C ASP A 48 23.19 -12.32 -17.41
N SER A 49 24.49 -12.03 -17.32
CA SER A 49 25.30 -11.53 -18.44
C SER A 49 25.33 -12.48 -19.64
N ASP A 50 24.97 -13.75 -19.46
CA ASP A 50 24.97 -14.80 -20.47
C ASP A 50 23.55 -15.10 -21.00
N GLY A 51 22.54 -14.36 -20.53
CA GLY A 51 21.14 -14.46 -20.96
C GLY A 51 20.31 -15.53 -20.24
N ASN A 52 20.86 -16.20 -19.22
CA ASN A 52 20.13 -17.20 -18.45
C ASN A 52 19.19 -16.53 -17.45
N GLY A 53 17.99 -17.07 -17.29
CA GLY A 53 17.03 -16.58 -16.29
C GLY A 53 17.50 -16.89 -14.86
N VAL A 54 17.68 -15.85 -14.04
CA VAL A 54 18.11 -15.93 -12.64
C VAL A 54 17.08 -15.26 -11.74
N LEU A 55 16.94 -15.78 -10.51
CA LEU A 55 16.18 -15.15 -9.43
C LEU A 55 17.18 -14.51 -8.47
N PHE A 56 16.94 -13.26 -8.06
CA PHE A 56 17.75 -12.55 -7.08
C PHE A 56 16.85 -11.74 -6.13
N ASN A 57 17.24 -11.65 -4.86
CA ASN A 57 16.49 -10.88 -3.87
C ASN A 57 16.95 -9.42 -3.87
N ALA A 58 16.02 -8.46 -3.97
CA ALA A 58 16.31 -7.06 -3.69
C ALA A 58 16.15 -6.77 -2.20
N ASP A 59 17.13 -6.07 -1.63
CA ASP A 59 17.29 -5.90 -0.17
C ASP A 59 16.04 -5.36 0.54
N LYS A 60 15.46 -4.26 0.05
CA LYS A 60 14.33 -3.61 0.74
C LYS A 60 13.61 -2.60 -0.17
N ALA A 61 12.28 -2.70 -0.28
CA ALA A 61 11.46 -1.61 -0.79
C ALA A 61 10.70 -0.94 0.36
N LYS A 62 10.62 0.39 0.32
CA LYS A 62 9.77 1.17 1.22
C LYS A 62 8.86 2.04 0.40
N ALA A 63 7.59 2.09 0.79
CA ALA A 63 6.62 2.99 0.20
C ALA A 63 5.75 3.63 1.28
N TYR A 64 5.17 4.76 0.92
CA TYR A 64 4.27 5.54 1.75
C TYR A 64 3.16 6.10 0.88
N GLY A 65 1.98 6.27 1.46
CA GLY A 65 0.80 6.76 0.79
C GLY A 65 -0.08 7.56 1.73
N LEU A 66 -0.94 8.37 1.14
CA LEU A 66 -1.95 9.14 1.82
C LEU A 66 -3.25 9.01 1.04
N GLU A 67 -4.33 8.74 1.75
CA GLU A 67 -5.68 8.64 1.21
C GLU A 67 -6.59 9.62 1.95
N ALA A 68 -7.49 10.26 1.21
CA ALA A 68 -8.44 11.21 1.77
C ALA A 68 -9.79 11.05 1.07
N ASP A 69 -10.82 10.75 1.86
CA ASP A 69 -12.19 10.63 1.38
C ASP A 69 -13.06 11.71 1.99
N LEU A 70 -13.80 12.40 1.13
CA LEU A 70 -14.77 13.43 1.48
C LEU A 70 -16.16 13.01 0.98
N ASP A 71 -17.12 13.00 1.89
CA ASP A 71 -18.55 12.84 1.60
C ASP A 71 -19.30 14.01 2.23
N TRP A 72 -19.99 14.79 1.41
CA TRP A 72 -20.66 16.01 1.85
C TRP A 72 -22.05 16.15 1.26
N ARG A 73 -23.02 16.42 2.14
CA ARG A 73 -24.43 16.65 1.82
C ARG A 73 -24.82 18.07 2.26
N PRO A 74 -24.52 19.09 1.45
CA PRO A 74 -24.85 20.48 1.79
C PRO A 74 -26.36 20.70 1.95
N ILE A 75 -27.17 20.01 1.14
CA ILE A 75 -28.64 20.01 1.17
C ILE A 75 -29.16 18.59 1.00
N SER A 76 -30.38 18.30 1.47
CA SER A 76 -30.92 16.93 1.55
C SER A 76 -30.99 16.17 0.21
N ASN A 77 -30.98 16.87 -0.92
CA ASN A 77 -31.10 16.32 -2.27
C ASN A 77 -29.81 16.43 -3.09
N LEU A 78 -28.67 16.81 -2.48
CA LEU A 78 -27.37 16.88 -3.15
C LEU A 78 -26.31 16.17 -2.31
N SER A 79 -25.58 15.24 -2.93
CA SER A 79 -24.42 14.55 -2.35
C SER A 79 -23.20 14.78 -3.23
N LEU A 80 -22.11 15.17 -2.60
CA LEU A 80 -20.80 15.37 -3.22
C LEU A 80 -19.82 14.38 -2.60
N THR A 81 -19.05 13.70 -3.43
CA THR A 81 -18.04 12.73 -3.01
C THR A 81 -16.73 13.00 -3.74
N ALA A 82 -15.61 12.90 -3.03
CA ALA A 82 -14.27 12.98 -3.59
C ALA A 82 -13.33 12.03 -2.85
N GLY A 83 -12.44 11.36 -3.58
CA GLY A 83 -11.45 10.39 -3.12
C GLY A 83 -10.47 10.07 -4.23
#